data_AF-A0A6J0WE96-F1
#
_entry.id   AF-A0A6J0WE96-F1
#
_cell.length_a   1.000
_cell.length_b   1.000
_cell.length_c   1.000
_cell.angle_alpha   90.00
_cell.angle_beta   90.00
_cell.angle_gamma   90.00
#
_symmetry.space_group_name_H-M   'P 1'
#
loop_
_entity.id
_entity.type
_entity.pdbx_description
1 polymer ?
#
loop_
_entity_poly.entity_id
_entity_poly.type
_entity_poly.pdbx_seq_one_letter_code
_entity_poly.pdbx_strand_id
1 'polypeptide(L)'
;MRSHTSYIGGEQGLQFFQLASCGQDCQIKIWIISFIHILGFELKYKSTLTGHCAPVLACAFSHDGQMLVSGSVDKSVIVYDTNTENILHTLTQHTRYVTTCAFAPNILLLATGSMDKTVNIWQFDTETLCQAKIQDHPKQFTENWSEDDVSNWLCAEGLEDLVDIFKMNNIDGRELLNLTKESLADDLKIESLGLRSKVLRKIEELRTKVKTLSSEIPDEFICPITRELMKDPVIASDGYSYEKEAMENWISKKKRTSPMTNLVLSSVILIPNRTLKMAIDRWLSETHQK
;
A
#
# COMPACT_ATOMS: atom_id res chain seq x y z
N MET A 1 -2.22 24.82 -2.58
CA MET A 1 -3.40 23.92 -2.59
C MET A 1 -2.92 22.60 -3.17
N ARG A 2 -2.88 21.51 -2.38
CA ARG A 2 -2.51 20.18 -2.87
C ARG A 2 -3.57 19.17 -2.43
N SER A 3 -4.00 18.32 -3.37
CA SER A 3 -5.10 17.37 -3.21
C SER A 3 -4.58 15.93 -3.26
N HIS A 4 -5.19 15.06 -2.45
CA HIS A 4 -4.99 13.62 -2.44
C HIS A 4 -6.35 12.91 -2.54
N THR A 5 -6.36 11.76 -3.22
CA THR A 5 -7.57 10.97 -3.48
C THR A 5 -7.67 9.84 -2.47
N SER A 6 -8.71 9.84 -1.63
CA SER A 6 -8.97 8.76 -0.67
C SER A 6 -10.27 8.03 -1.02
N TYR A 7 -10.20 6.73 -1.28
CA TYR A 7 -11.36 5.88 -1.52
C TYR A 7 -11.77 5.19 -0.20
N ILE A 8 -13.01 5.40 0.26
CA ILE A 8 -13.62 4.54 1.28
C ILE A 8 -14.76 3.76 0.62
N GLY A 9 -14.58 2.44 0.51
CA GLY A 9 -15.61 1.53 0.03
C GLY A 9 -16.73 1.36 1.05
N GLY A 10 -17.97 1.53 0.60
CA GLY A 10 -19.17 1.30 1.41
C GLY A 10 -20.45 1.84 0.74
N GLU A 11 -21.13 0.95 0.03
CA GLU A 11 -22.55 0.92 -0.43
C GLU A 11 -23.22 2.11 -1.15
N GLN A 12 -22.73 3.34 -1.11
CA GLN A 12 -23.16 4.44 -2.00
C GLN A 12 -21.99 5.40 -2.29
N GLY A 13 -20.79 4.83 -2.43
CA GLY A 13 -19.48 5.49 -2.31
C GLY A 13 -19.37 6.87 -2.94
N LEU A 14 -19.69 7.91 -2.15
CA LEU A 14 -19.37 9.29 -2.45
C LEU A 14 -17.85 9.40 -2.48
N GLN A 15 -17.28 9.56 -3.67
CA GLN A 15 -15.86 9.81 -3.84
C GLN A 15 -15.54 11.15 -3.18
N PHE A 16 -14.62 11.13 -2.21
CA PHE A 16 -14.14 12.34 -1.57
C PHE A 16 -12.61 12.46 -1.61
N PHE A 17 -12.13 13.69 -1.65
CA PHE A 17 -10.71 14.02 -1.74
C PHE A 17 -10.32 14.80 -0.50
N GLN A 18 -9.13 14.53 0.04
CA GLN A 18 -8.55 15.38 1.05
C GLN A 18 -7.71 16.46 0.38
N LEU A 19 -7.86 17.68 0.86
CA LEU A 19 -7.14 18.84 0.37
C LEU A 19 -6.46 19.52 1.55
N ALA A 20 -5.20 19.91 1.35
CA ALA A 20 -4.47 20.75 2.28
C ALA A 20 -4.25 22.14 1.69
N SER A 21 -4.47 23.14 2.52
CA SER A 21 -4.10 24.52 2.27
C SER A 21 -3.24 25.04 3.41
N CYS A 22 -2.16 25.72 3.08
CA CYS A 22 -1.29 26.41 4.03
C CYS A 22 -1.17 27.88 3.63
N GLY A 23 -0.85 28.76 4.59
CA GLY A 23 -0.83 30.19 4.34
C GLY A 23 -0.02 31.01 5.34
N GLN A 24 -0.27 32.32 5.33
CA GLN A 24 0.39 33.30 6.21
C GLN A 24 -0.10 33.24 7.66
N ASP A 25 -1.18 32.51 7.93
CA ASP A 25 -1.78 32.31 9.25
C ASP A 25 -1.01 31.27 10.11
N CYS A 26 0.16 30.82 9.65
CA CYS A 26 1.02 29.83 10.33
C CYS A 26 0.33 28.46 10.51
N GLN A 27 -0.79 28.23 9.84
CA GLN A 27 -1.63 27.06 10.00
C GLN A 27 -1.72 26.27 8.69
N ILE A 28 -2.01 24.98 8.81
CA ILE A 28 -2.41 24.14 7.68
C ILE A 28 -3.84 23.70 7.93
N LYS A 29 -4.73 23.98 6.98
CA LYS A 29 -6.14 23.59 7.04
C LYS A 29 -6.36 22.38 6.13
N ILE A 30 -7.07 21.39 6.67
CA ILE A 30 -7.47 20.19 5.95
C ILE A 30 -8.95 20.30 5.57
N TRP A 31 -9.25 19.96 4.33
CA TRP A 31 -10.59 20.01 3.77
C TRP A 31 -10.93 18.67 3.13
N ILE A 32 -12.20 18.31 3.16
CA ILE A 32 -12.76 17.16 2.47
C ILE A 32 -13.62 17.69 1.32
N ILE A 33 -13.36 17.22 0.11
CA ILE A 33 -14.11 17.56 -1.10
C ILE A 33 -14.94 16.34 -1.47
N SER A 34 -16.27 16.41 -1.36
CA SER A 34 -17.15 15.32 -1.76
C SER A 34 -17.86 15.67 -3.07
N PHE A 35 -17.92 14.72 -4.01
CA PHE A 35 -18.64 14.93 -5.28
C PHE A 35 -20.09 14.50 -5.15
N ILE A 36 -21.01 15.47 -5.16
CA ILE A 36 -22.45 15.18 -5.20
C ILE A 36 -22.85 15.07 -6.68
N HIS A 37 -23.51 13.98 -7.05
CA HIS A 37 -23.75 13.69 -8.46
C HIS A 37 -24.57 14.82 -9.13
N ILE A 38 -24.09 15.24 -10.31
CA ILE A 38 -24.71 16.10 -11.34
C ILE A 38 -24.56 17.63 -11.18
N LEU A 39 -24.37 18.24 -10.00
CA LEU A 39 -24.44 19.73 -9.90
C LEU A 39 -23.39 20.45 -9.00
N GLY A 40 -22.44 19.77 -8.36
CA GLY A 40 -21.40 20.48 -7.61
C GLY A 40 -20.47 19.60 -6.77
N PHE A 41 -19.43 20.23 -6.22
CA PHE A 41 -18.60 19.64 -5.18
C PHE A 41 -18.91 20.33 -3.84
N GLU A 42 -18.94 19.55 -2.76
CA GLU A 42 -19.03 20.08 -1.41
C GLU A 42 -17.62 20.15 -0.83
N LEU A 43 -17.17 21.34 -0.43
CA LEU A 43 -15.93 21.54 0.30
C LEU A 43 -16.25 21.70 1.79
N LYS A 44 -15.90 20.69 2.59
CA LYS A 44 -16.08 20.70 4.04
C LYS A 44 -14.75 20.90 4.73
N TYR A 45 -14.68 21.85 5.66
CA TYR A 45 -13.53 21.99 6.55
C TYR A 45 -13.48 20.78 7.50
N LYS A 46 -12.32 20.11 7.57
CA LYS A 46 -12.09 18.97 8.46
C LYS A 46 -11.44 19.45 9.77
N SER A 47 -10.26 20.06 9.66
CA SER A 47 -9.41 20.36 10.82
C SER A 47 -8.27 21.33 10.49
N THR A 48 -7.48 21.67 11.51
CA THR A 48 -6.31 22.53 11.37
C THR A 48 -5.13 21.97 12.14
N LEU A 49 -4.04 21.78 11.40
CA LEU A 49 -2.74 21.40 11.94
C LEU A 49 -1.99 22.67 12.35
N THR A 50 -1.49 22.64 13.57
CA THR A 50 -0.74 23.74 14.19
C THR A 50 0.63 23.23 14.61
N GLY A 51 1.60 24.13 14.73
CA GLY A 51 2.97 23.78 15.11
C GLY A 51 4.01 24.76 14.58
N HIS A 52 3.74 25.37 13.42
CA HIS A 52 4.60 26.41 12.87
C HIS A 52 4.45 27.75 13.61
N CYS A 53 5.58 28.42 13.78
CA CYS A 53 5.67 29.75 14.42
C CYS A 53 5.73 30.89 13.40
N ALA A 54 5.66 30.57 12.10
CA ALA A 54 5.71 31.53 11.01
C ALA A 54 4.92 31.01 9.79
N PRO A 55 4.71 31.84 8.75
CA PRO A 55 3.98 31.46 7.55
C PRO A 55 4.45 30.15 6.93
N VAL A 56 3.48 29.31 6.58
CA VAL A 56 3.72 28.02 5.92
C VAL A 56 3.68 28.23 4.42
N LEU A 57 4.82 27.99 3.76
CA LEU A 57 5.01 28.29 2.33
C LEU A 57 4.64 27.11 1.44
N ALA A 58 4.78 25.89 1.95
CA ALA A 58 4.47 24.68 1.20
C ALA A 58 3.87 23.61 2.11
N CYS A 59 2.95 22.83 1.55
CA CYS A 59 2.47 21.59 2.15
C CYS A 59 2.24 20.53 1.07
N ALA A 60 2.42 19.26 1.43
CA ALA A 60 2.20 18.13 0.53
C ALA A 60 1.76 16.89 1.31
N PHE A 61 0.85 16.10 0.73
CA PHE A 61 0.49 14.78 1.24
C PHE A 61 1.50 13.73 0.76
N SER A 62 1.67 12.68 1.55
CA SER A 62 2.25 11.42 1.11
C SER A 62 1.34 10.73 0.08
N HIS A 63 1.89 9.75 -0.64
CA HIS A 63 1.14 9.04 -1.67
C HIS A 63 -0.04 8.23 -1.12
N ASP A 64 0.07 7.72 0.09
CA ASP A 64 -1.00 7.01 0.81
C ASP A 64 -1.97 7.96 1.54
N GLY A 65 -1.67 9.27 1.57
CA GLY A 65 -2.46 10.29 2.23
C GLY A 65 -2.40 10.25 3.76
N GLN A 66 -1.62 9.35 4.36
CA GLN A 66 -1.51 9.18 5.82
C GLN A 66 -0.62 10.24 6.48
N MET A 67 0.26 10.85 5.70
CA MET A 67 1.20 11.85 6.20
C MET A 67 1.06 13.15 5.42
N LEU A 68 1.28 14.26 6.12
CA LEU A 68 1.37 15.58 5.53
C LEU A 68 2.65 16.25 5.97
N VAL A 69 3.40 16.77 5.01
CA VAL A 69 4.57 17.59 5.28
C VAL A 69 4.24 19.05 5.05
N SER A 70 4.90 19.92 5.80
CA SER A 70 4.83 21.36 5.64
C SER A 70 6.20 21.99 5.83
N GLY A 71 6.48 23.04 5.04
CA GLY A 71 7.68 23.85 5.12
C GLY A 71 7.33 25.30 5.39
N SER A 72 8.06 25.93 6.30
CA SER A 72 7.74 27.26 6.83
C SER A 72 8.91 28.24 6.78
N VAL A 73 8.57 29.52 6.91
CA VAL A 73 9.47 30.65 7.15
C VAL A 73 10.24 30.50 8.47
N ASP A 74 9.72 29.74 9.43
CA ASP A 74 10.40 29.44 10.69
C ASP A 74 11.60 28.48 10.53
N LYS A 75 11.90 28.09 9.28
CA LYS A 75 13.01 27.21 8.87
C LYS A 75 12.80 25.75 9.27
N SER A 76 11.66 25.42 9.84
CA SER A 76 11.30 24.05 10.18
C SER A 76 10.50 23.39 9.07
N VAL A 77 10.63 22.08 9.02
CA VAL A 77 9.74 21.20 8.27
C VAL A 77 9.03 20.32 9.28
N ILE A 78 7.70 20.36 9.28
CA ILE A 78 6.89 19.54 10.17
C ILE A 78 6.17 18.48 9.36
N VAL A 79 6.29 17.24 9.82
CA VAL A 79 5.60 16.07 9.30
C VAL A 79 4.49 15.72 10.29
N TYR A 80 3.26 15.63 9.79
CA TYR A 80 2.07 15.30 10.54
C TYR A 80 1.51 13.96 10.08
N ASP A 81 0.81 13.30 10.99
CA ASP A 81 -0.15 12.25 10.70
C ASP A 81 -1.50 12.89 10.36
N THR A 82 -2.12 12.52 9.23
CA THR A 82 -3.39 13.10 8.76
C THR A 82 -4.62 12.47 9.40
N ASN A 83 -4.47 11.30 10.01
CA ASN A 83 -5.51 10.57 10.74
C ASN A 83 -5.59 11.06 12.18
N THR A 84 -4.44 11.15 12.86
CA THR A 84 -4.37 11.58 14.26
C THR A 84 -4.15 13.07 14.43
N GLU A 85 -3.76 13.78 13.36
CA GLU A 85 -3.46 15.22 13.36
C GLU A 85 -2.26 15.60 14.25
N ASN A 86 -1.47 14.61 14.66
CA ASN A 86 -0.31 14.78 15.50
C ASN A 86 0.95 15.12 14.70
N ILE A 87 1.87 15.85 15.33
CA ILE A 87 3.22 16.08 14.81
C ILE A 87 4.04 14.81 15.01
N LEU A 88 4.46 14.18 13.91
CA LEU A 88 5.35 13.03 13.92
C LEU A 88 6.81 13.46 14.05
N HIS A 89 7.22 14.43 13.22
CA HIS A 89 8.59 14.93 13.21
C HIS A 89 8.65 16.43 12.99
N THR A 90 9.62 17.08 13.64
CA THR A 90 10.01 18.47 13.39
C THR A 90 11.48 18.50 13.01
N LEU A 91 11.74 18.95 11.79
CA LEU A 91 13.04 18.89 11.16
C LEU A 91 13.58 20.31 11.03
N THR A 92 14.71 20.60 11.68
CA THR A 92 15.23 21.97 11.83
C THR A 92 16.62 22.15 11.19
N GLN A 93 16.98 21.29 10.24
CA GLN A 93 18.30 21.35 9.60
C GLN A 93 18.48 22.54 8.64
N HIS A 94 17.39 23.11 8.11
CA HIS A 94 17.49 24.26 7.22
C HIS A 94 17.84 25.55 7.99
N THR A 95 18.66 26.40 7.39
CA THR A 95 19.12 27.65 8.03
C THR A 95 18.32 28.88 7.56
N ARG A 96 17.49 28.70 6.54
CA ARG A 96 16.64 29.70 5.88
C ARG A 96 15.25 29.11 5.60
N TYR A 97 14.38 29.92 4.99
CA TYR A 97 12.98 29.59 4.75
C TYR A 97 12.85 28.34 3.87
N VAL A 98 12.00 27.41 4.30
CA VAL A 98 11.66 26.23 3.50
C VAL A 98 10.55 26.61 2.55
N THR A 99 10.84 26.61 1.26
CA THR A 99 9.93 27.11 0.22
C THR A 99 9.21 26.00 -0.51
N THR A 100 9.69 24.76 -0.42
CA THR A 100 9.09 23.60 -1.09
C THR A 100 9.31 22.32 -0.30
N CYS A 101 8.33 21.43 -0.37
CA CYS A 101 8.36 20.09 0.19
C CYS A 101 7.63 19.14 -0.76
N ALA A 102 8.16 17.93 -0.94
CA ALA A 102 7.55 16.90 -1.76
C ALA A 102 7.88 15.51 -1.21
N PHE A 103 6.84 14.69 -1.06
CA PHE A 103 7.02 13.27 -0.83
C PHE A 103 7.34 12.54 -2.13
N ALA A 104 8.14 11.49 -2.03
CA ALA A 104 8.28 10.53 -3.08
C ALA A 104 7.00 9.67 -3.19
N PRO A 105 6.69 9.11 -4.37
CA PRO A 105 5.41 8.46 -4.58
C PRO A 105 5.33 7.02 -4.08
N ASN A 106 6.43 6.27 -3.93
CA ASN A 106 6.34 4.86 -3.49
C ASN A 106 7.25 4.52 -2.31
N ILE A 107 8.19 5.38 -1.94
CA ILE A 107 9.04 5.28 -0.75
C ILE A 107 8.72 6.44 0.18
N LEU A 108 8.90 6.20 1.48
CA LEU A 108 8.79 7.20 2.54
C LEU A 108 10.01 8.14 2.57
N LEU A 109 10.26 8.76 1.42
CA LEU A 109 11.31 9.74 1.19
C LEU A 109 10.68 11.12 1.06
N LEU A 110 11.27 12.10 1.71
CA LEU A 110 10.83 13.49 1.68
C LEU A 110 11.96 14.38 1.18
N ALA A 111 11.69 15.21 0.18
CA ALA A 111 12.58 16.26 -0.28
C ALA A 111 12.10 17.63 0.19
N THR A 112 13.01 18.43 0.78
CA THR A 112 12.73 19.79 1.24
C THR A 112 13.73 20.75 0.64
N GLY A 113 13.23 21.83 0.05
CA GLY A 113 14.05 22.87 -0.57
C GLY A 113 13.97 24.18 0.21
N SER A 114 15.12 24.81 0.42
CA SER A 114 15.25 26.01 1.25
C SER A 114 16.00 27.14 0.53
N MET A 115 15.74 28.36 0.97
CA MET A 115 16.47 29.56 0.53
C MET A 115 17.94 29.60 1.01
N ASP A 116 18.39 28.61 1.78
CA ASP A 116 19.81 28.41 2.11
C ASP A 116 20.61 27.79 0.96
N LYS A 117 19.96 27.59 -0.19
CA LYS A 117 20.51 26.99 -1.40
C LYS A 117 20.77 25.49 -1.26
N THR A 118 20.16 24.85 -0.26
CA THR A 118 20.24 23.40 -0.04
C THR A 118 18.90 22.72 -0.31
N VAL A 119 19.00 21.44 -0.67
CA VAL A 119 17.90 20.50 -0.70
C VAL A 119 18.26 19.39 0.26
N ASN A 120 17.41 19.14 1.24
CA ASN A 120 17.60 18.03 2.17
C ASN A 120 16.67 16.89 1.76
N ILE A 121 17.22 15.68 1.78
CA ILE A 121 16.49 14.45 1.56
C ILE A 121 16.41 13.74 2.90
N TRP A 122 15.18 13.40 3.29
CA TRP A 122 14.86 12.74 4.54
C TRP A 122 14.32 11.37 4.20
N GLN A 123 14.98 10.34 4.73
CA GLN A 123 14.49 8.99 4.70
C GLN A 123 13.94 8.68 6.09
N PHE A 124 12.69 8.25 6.16
CA PHE A 124 12.09 7.77 7.38
C PHE A 124 12.07 6.25 7.33
N ASP A 125 12.66 5.59 8.32
CA ASP A 125 12.50 4.14 8.46
C ASP A 125 11.12 3.88 9.02
N THR A 126 10.41 2.90 8.45
CA THR A 126 9.09 2.45 8.91
C THR A 126 9.09 2.14 10.41
N GLU A 127 10.24 1.71 10.96
CA GLU A 127 10.44 1.44 12.40
C GLU A 127 10.60 2.71 13.25
N THR A 128 11.19 3.79 12.72
CA THR A 128 11.44 5.04 13.48
C THR A 128 10.18 5.89 13.68
N LEU A 129 9.20 5.76 12.78
CA LEU A 129 7.87 6.37 12.94
C LEU A 129 7.00 5.65 13.98
N CYS A 130 7.33 4.41 14.32
CA CYS A 130 6.60 3.61 15.31
C CYS A 130 6.87 3.99 16.78
N GLN A 131 7.76 4.95 17.07
CA GLN A 131 8.06 5.34 18.46
C GLN A 131 7.03 6.32 19.07
N ALA A 132 6.16 6.94 18.28
CA ALA A 132 4.89 7.51 18.77
C ALA A 132 3.82 6.41 18.84
N LYS A 133 4.07 5.49 19.77
CA LYS A 133 3.46 4.17 20.03
C LYS A 133 1.98 3.95 19.70
N ILE A 134 1.77 2.79 19.05
CA ILE A 134 0.80 1.73 19.41
C ILE A 134 -0.64 2.21 19.58
N GLN A 135 -1.40 2.23 18.48
CA GLN A 135 -2.72 1.61 18.35
C GLN A 135 -3.17 1.63 16.88
N ASP A 136 -3.63 0.48 16.42
CA ASP A 136 -4.49 0.24 15.24
C ASP A 136 -3.95 0.55 13.83
N HIS A 137 -3.21 -0.41 13.27
CA HIS A 137 -3.71 -1.35 12.24
C HIS A 137 -2.55 -2.18 11.65
N PRO A 138 -2.82 -3.43 11.23
CA PRO A 138 -1.78 -4.46 11.20
C PRO A 138 -0.82 -4.29 10.03
N LYS A 139 0.45 -4.59 10.34
CA LYS A 139 1.56 -4.66 9.40
C LYS A 139 1.17 -5.45 8.14
N GLN A 140 1.45 -4.82 7.01
CA GLN A 140 1.25 -5.29 5.66
C GLN A 140 1.87 -6.68 5.44
N PHE A 141 1.10 -7.55 4.78
CA PHE A 141 1.34 -8.97 4.54
C PHE A 141 1.20 -9.87 5.77
N THR A 142 0.00 -10.46 5.92
CA THR A 142 -0.31 -11.49 6.92
C THR A 142 0.59 -12.72 6.81
N GLU A 143 1.25 -12.95 5.68
CA GLU A 143 2.21 -14.06 5.49
C GLU A 143 3.52 -13.91 6.30
N ASN A 144 3.80 -12.72 6.84
CA ASN A 144 5.00 -12.43 7.63
C ASN A 144 4.71 -12.15 9.11
N TRP A 145 3.47 -12.39 9.56
CA TRP A 145 3.13 -12.17 10.97
C TRP A 145 3.84 -13.19 11.86
N SER A 146 4.46 -12.68 12.92
CA SER A 146 4.95 -13.51 14.03
C SER A 146 3.80 -14.00 14.91
N GLU A 147 4.05 -14.97 15.79
CA GLU A 147 3.08 -15.46 16.78
C GLU A 147 2.52 -14.31 17.66
N ASP A 148 3.35 -13.32 17.97
CA ASP A 148 2.94 -12.14 18.74
C ASP A 148 2.06 -11.20 17.90
N ASP A 149 2.28 -11.09 16.59
CA ASP A 149 1.40 -10.32 15.69
C ASP A 149 0.03 -10.99 15.52
N VAL A 150 -0.02 -12.32 15.43
CA VAL A 150 -1.27 -13.10 15.42
C VAL A 150 -2.03 -12.92 16.74
N SER A 151 -1.31 -12.93 17.87
CA SER A 151 -1.88 -12.68 19.20
C SER A 151 -2.49 -11.28 19.30
N ASN A 152 -1.79 -10.26 18.82
CA ASN A 152 -2.28 -8.89 18.79
C ASN A 152 -3.53 -8.74 17.90
N TRP A 153 -3.56 -9.44 16.75
CA TRP A 153 -4.73 -9.47 15.89
C TRP A 153 -5.94 -10.14 16.54
N LEU A 154 -5.75 -11.26 17.25
CA LEU A 154 -6.81 -11.93 18.00
C LEU A 154 -7.40 -11.02 19.08
N CYS A 155 -6.56 -10.29 19.82
CA CYS A 155 -7.02 -9.30 20.79
C CYS A 155 -7.84 -8.18 20.12
N ALA A 156 -7.37 -7.64 19.00
CA ALA A 156 -8.06 -6.57 18.27
C ALA A 156 -9.43 -7.00 17.72
N GLU A 157 -9.59 -8.28 17.35
CA GLU A 157 -10.85 -8.83 16.85
C GLU A 157 -11.79 -9.33 17.97
N GLY A 158 -11.42 -9.10 19.24
CA GLY A 158 -12.17 -9.55 20.41
C GLY A 158 -12.26 -11.07 20.49
N LEU A 159 -11.11 -11.73 20.29
CA LEU A 159 -10.88 -13.17 20.37
C LEU A 159 -9.75 -13.49 21.36
N GLU A 160 -9.67 -12.73 22.44
CA GLU A 160 -8.62 -12.83 23.49
C GLU A 160 -8.53 -14.23 24.10
N ASP A 161 -9.67 -14.92 24.24
CA ASP A 161 -9.76 -16.29 24.77
C ASP A 161 -8.99 -17.33 23.93
N LEU A 162 -8.64 -17.01 22.69
CA LEU A 162 -7.94 -17.90 21.77
C LEU A 162 -6.42 -17.62 21.70
N VAL A 163 -5.94 -16.54 22.32
CA VAL A 163 -4.53 -16.13 22.24
C VAL A 163 -3.61 -17.20 22.82
N ASP A 164 -3.94 -17.73 24.01
CA ASP A 164 -3.13 -18.77 24.65
C ASP A 164 -3.11 -20.07 23.83
N ILE A 165 -4.24 -20.39 23.17
CA ILE A 165 -4.37 -21.59 22.33
C ILE A 165 -3.52 -21.45 21.06
N PHE A 166 -3.55 -20.29 20.40
CA PHE A 166 -2.77 -20.03 19.19
C PHE A 166 -1.28 -19.95 19.49
N LYS A 167 -0.91 -19.38 20.65
CA LYS A 167 0.48 -19.32 21.11
C LYS A 167 1.03 -20.68 21.50
N MET A 168 0.24 -21.54 22.15
CA MET A 168 0.65 -22.92 22.48
C MET A 168 0.88 -23.79 21.25
N ASN A 169 0.28 -23.45 20.10
CA ASN A 169 0.42 -24.19 18.84
C ASN A 169 1.35 -23.51 17.84
N ASN A 170 2.10 -22.46 18.26
CA ASN A 170 3.05 -21.72 17.43
C ASN A 170 2.45 -21.24 16.09
N ILE A 171 1.22 -20.72 16.13
CA ILE A 171 0.54 -20.27 14.91
C ILE A 171 1.09 -18.90 14.50
N ASP A 172 1.85 -18.89 13.41
CA ASP A 172 2.30 -17.68 12.73
C ASP A 172 1.29 -17.24 11.66
N GLY A 173 1.61 -16.15 10.96
CA GLY A 173 0.78 -15.61 9.89
C GLY A 173 0.50 -16.55 8.72
N ARG A 174 1.42 -17.48 8.41
CA ARG A 174 1.28 -18.43 7.30
C ARG A 174 0.37 -19.58 7.71
N GLU A 175 0.57 -20.10 8.91
CA GLU A 175 -0.28 -21.11 9.52
C GLU A 175 -1.70 -20.56 9.71
N LEU A 176 -1.85 -19.31 10.20
CA LEU A 176 -3.14 -18.63 10.34
C LEU A 176 -3.93 -18.59 9.03
N LEU A 177 -3.27 -18.26 7.93
CA LEU A 177 -3.89 -18.21 6.60
C LEU A 177 -4.18 -19.60 6.03
N ASN A 178 -3.58 -20.67 6.54
CA ASN A 178 -3.81 -22.05 6.12
C ASN A 178 -4.78 -22.82 7.02
N LEU A 179 -5.24 -22.22 8.12
CA LEU A 179 -6.18 -22.85 9.04
C LEU A 179 -7.49 -23.27 8.34
N THR A 180 -7.86 -24.52 8.55
CA THR A 180 -9.12 -25.10 8.07
C THR A 180 -10.09 -25.30 9.24
N LYS A 181 -11.37 -25.54 8.91
CA LYS A 181 -12.40 -25.85 9.90
C LYS A 181 -12.07 -27.12 10.70
N GLU A 182 -11.36 -28.06 10.09
CA GLU A 182 -10.92 -29.32 10.68
C GLU A 182 -9.73 -29.07 11.61
N SER A 183 -8.73 -28.29 11.21
CA SER A 183 -7.60 -27.90 12.06
C SER A 183 -8.01 -27.12 13.32
N LEU A 184 -9.02 -26.24 13.20
CA LEU A 184 -9.59 -25.53 14.36
C LEU A 184 -10.29 -26.47 15.36
N ALA A 185 -10.76 -27.62 14.87
CA ALA A 185 -11.49 -28.60 15.66
C ALA A 185 -10.58 -29.66 16.29
N ASP A 186 -9.66 -30.20 15.50
CA ASP A 186 -8.87 -31.38 15.83
C ASP A 186 -7.51 -30.99 16.44
N ASP A 187 -6.86 -29.95 15.91
CA ASP A 187 -5.53 -29.51 16.37
C ASP A 187 -5.64 -28.48 17.50
N LEU A 188 -6.52 -27.48 17.33
CA LEU A 188 -6.68 -26.37 18.29
C LEU A 188 -7.74 -26.63 19.38
N LYS A 189 -8.49 -27.73 19.29
CA LYS A 189 -9.51 -28.19 20.26
C LYS A 189 -10.52 -27.11 20.70
N ILE A 190 -10.87 -26.17 19.83
CA ILE A 190 -11.80 -25.08 20.19
C ILE A 190 -13.23 -25.63 20.22
N GLU A 191 -13.81 -26.01 21.36
CA GLU A 191 -15.11 -26.74 21.38
C GLU A 191 -16.32 -25.95 20.86
N SER A 192 -16.26 -24.61 20.91
CA SER A 192 -17.36 -23.75 20.48
C SER A 192 -17.42 -23.59 18.95
N LEU A 193 -18.45 -24.19 18.33
CA LEU A 193 -18.75 -24.02 16.90
C LEU A 193 -18.92 -22.54 16.50
N GLY A 194 -19.46 -21.70 17.40
CA GLY A 194 -19.65 -20.26 17.16
C GLY A 194 -18.32 -19.51 17.07
N LEU A 195 -17.36 -19.84 17.93
CA LEU A 195 -16.02 -19.25 17.89
C LEU A 195 -15.26 -19.70 16.64
N ARG A 196 -15.34 -20.99 16.28
CA ARG A 196 -14.73 -21.52 15.03
C ARG A 196 -15.22 -20.76 13.79
N SER A 197 -16.53 -20.54 13.68
CA SER A 197 -17.11 -19.77 12.57
C SER A 197 -16.70 -18.30 12.57
N LYS A 198 -16.58 -17.67 13.75
CA LYS A 198 -16.14 -16.27 13.88
C LYS A 198 -14.68 -16.10 13.43
N VAL A 199 -13.79 -17.00 13.85
CA VAL A 199 -12.36 -17.01 13.48
C VAL A 199 -12.19 -17.18 11.97
N LEU A 200 -12.84 -18.18 11.36
CA LEU A 200 -12.75 -18.42 9.92
C LEU A 200 -13.23 -17.24 9.09
N ARG A 201 -14.32 -16.57 9.50
CA ARG A 201 -14.80 -15.37 8.82
C ARG A 201 -13.75 -14.25 8.83
N LYS A 202 -13.08 -14.08 9.97
CA LYS A 202 -12.03 -13.07 10.15
C LYS A 202 -10.74 -13.40 9.39
N ILE A 203 -10.38 -14.67 9.27
CA ILE A 203 -9.28 -15.12 8.40
C ILE A 203 -9.60 -14.87 6.92
N GLU A 204 -10.84 -15.09 6.48
CA GLU A 204 -11.25 -14.83 5.09
C GLU A 204 -11.28 -13.31 4.76
N GLU A 205 -11.65 -12.46 5.73
CA GLU A 205 -11.50 -11.01 5.65
C GLU A 205 -10.02 -10.59 5.49
N LEU A 206 -9.08 -11.31 6.11
CA LEU A 206 -7.64 -11.08 5.92
C LEU A 206 -7.16 -11.53 4.53
N ARG A 207 -7.56 -12.71 4.06
CA ARG A 207 -7.19 -13.22 2.73
C ARG A 207 -7.65 -12.30 1.59
N THR A 208 -8.85 -11.76 1.70
CA THR A 208 -9.41 -10.83 0.70
C THR A 208 -8.67 -9.48 0.69
N LYS A 209 -8.19 -9.00 1.84
CA LYS A 209 -7.31 -7.82 1.93
C LYS A 209 -5.92 -8.06 1.32
N VAL A 210 -5.32 -9.23 1.53
CA VAL A 210 -4.02 -9.58 0.93
C VAL A 210 -4.10 -9.68 -0.59
N LYS A 211 -5.19 -10.27 -1.10
CA LYS A 211 -5.43 -10.43 -2.55
C LYS A 211 -5.67 -9.09 -3.27
N THR A 212 -6.13 -8.06 -2.56
CA THR A 212 -6.30 -6.70 -3.10
C THR A 212 -5.00 -5.91 -3.10
N LEU A 213 -4.07 -6.17 -2.16
CA LEU A 213 -2.70 -5.61 -2.13
C LEU A 213 -1.77 -6.20 -3.21
N SER A 214 -1.98 -7.45 -3.63
CA SER A 214 -1.25 -8.05 -4.77
C SER A 214 -1.63 -7.49 -6.15
N SER A 215 -2.53 -6.49 -6.19
CA SER A 215 -3.10 -5.93 -7.41
C SER A 215 -2.57 -4.53 -7.77
N GLU A 216 -1.32 -4.21 -7.43
CA GLU A 216 -0.65 -2.98 -7.90
C GLU A 216 0.06 -3.13 -9.25
N ILE A 217 0.27 -4.36 -9.71
CA ILE A 217 0.80 -4.64 -11.05
C ILE A 217 -0.41 -4.68 -12.00
N PRO A 218 -0.47 -3.82 -13.03
CA PRO A 218 -1.49 -3.93 -14.08
C PRO A 218 -1.54 -5.36 -14.64
N ASP A 219 -2.75 -5.92 -14.76
CA ASP A 219 -2.97 -7.31 -15.21
C ASP A 219 -2.29 -7.61 -16.57
N GLU A 220 -2.01 -6.58 -17.36
CA GLU A 220 -1.28 -6.65 -18.64
C GLU A 220 0.20 -7.05 -18.52
N PHE A 221 0.83 -6.86 -17.36
CA PHE A 221 2.22 -7.29 -17.10
C PHE A 221 2.30 -8.65 -16.40
N ILE A 222 1.14 -9.21 -16.04
CA ILE A 222 1.02 -10.44 -15.30
C ILE A 222 0.72 -11.58 -16.27
N CYS A 223 1.41 -12.71 -16.12
CA CYS A 223 1.08 -13.92 -16.86
C CYS A 223 -0.37 -14.31 -16.57
N PRO A 224 -1.26 -14.44 -17.58
CA PRO A 224 -2.66 -14.68 -17.29
C PRO A 224 -2.93 -16.11 -16.78
N ILE A 225 -1.92 -16.99 -16.81
CA ILE A 225 -2.00 -18.37 -16.27
C ILE A 225 -1.42 -18.45 -14.87
N THR A 226 -0.16 -18.05 -14.69
CA THR A 226 0.54 -18.22 -13.40
C THR A 226 0.28 -17.06 -12.44
N ARG A 227 -0.28 -15.95 -12.93
CA ARG A 227 -0.44 -14.71 -12.18
C ARG A 227 0.89 -14.13 -11.66
N GLU A 228 2.01 -14.56 -12.23
CA GLU A 228 3.36 -14.05 -11.94
C GLU A 228 3.74 -12.94 -12.93
N LEU A 229 4.61 -12.01 -12.51
CA LEU A 229 5.12 -10.94 -13.37
C LEU A 229 5.86 -11.54 -14.59
N MET A 230 5.50 -11.10 -15.80
CA MET A 230 6.15 -11.56 -17.03
C MET A 230 7.61 -11.10 -17.09
N LYS A 231 8.54 -12.06 -17.20
CA LYS A 231 9.97 -11.83 -17.49
C LYS A 231 10.26 -12.11 -18.96
N ASP A 232 11.42 -11.67 -19.48
CA ASP A 232 11.91 -11.83 -20.87
C ASP A 232 10.85 -12.35 -21.86
N PRO A 233 9.81 -11.54 -22.16
CA PRO A 233 8.59 -12.07 -22.73
C PRO A 233 8.74 -12.33 -24.23
N VAL A 234 8.04 -13.36 -24.70
CA VAL A 234 7.88 -13.68 -26.12
C VAL A 234 6.40 -13.76 -26.49
N ILE A 235 6.06 -13.25 -27.67
CA ILE A 235 4.73 -13.39 -28.26
C ILE A 235 4.70 -14.72 -29.01
N ALA A 236 3.78 -15.59 -28.62
CA ALA A 236 3.47 -16.82 -29.36
C ALA A 236 2.47 -16.53 -30.49
N SER A 237 2.26 -17.50 -31.38
CA SER A 237 1.38 -17.33 -32.56
C SER A 237 -0.09 -17.09 -32.21
N ASP A 238 -0.48 -17.32 -30.95
CA ASP A 238 -1.82 -17.05 -30.41
C ASP A 238 -2.01 -15.58 -30.00
N GLY A 239 -0.96 -14.76 -30.08
CA GLY A 239 -0.99 -13.33 -29.74
C GLY A 239 -0.75 -13.05 -28.25
N TYR A 240 -0.57 -14.07 -27.42
CA TYR A 240 -0.31 -13.91 -25.99
C TYR A 240 1.19 -13.89 -25.69
N SER A 241 1.55 -13.17 -24.62
CA SER A 241 2.92 -13.09 -24.12
C SER A 241 3.15 -14.11 -23.02
N TYR A 242 4.29 -14.79 -23.09
CA TYR A 242 4.71 -15.80 -22.11
C TYR A 242 6.19 -15.61 -21.76
N GLU A 243 6.59 -16.15 -20.61
CA GLU A 243 8.01 -16.25 -20.25
C GLU A 243 8.74 -17.17 -21.25
N LYS A 244 9.87 -16.68 -21.78
CA LYS A 244 10.64 -17.39 -22.80
C LYS A 244 11.09 -18.78 -22.33
N GLU A 245 11.62 -18.91 -21.13
CA GLU A 245 12.09 -20.19 -20.59
C GLU A 245 10.96 -21.20 -20.41
N ALA A 246 9.80 -20.73 -19.92
CA ALA A 246 8.60 -21.57 -19.80
C ALA A 246 8.11 -22.06 -21.16
N MET A 247 8.08 -21.19 -22.18
CA MET A 247 7.71 -21.57 -23.55
C MET A 247 8.70 -22.54 -24.19
N GLU A 248 10.00 -22.33 -24.01
CA GLU A 248 11.04 -23.23 -24.51
C GLU A 248 10.94 -24.62 -23.86
N ASN A 249 10.68 -24.68 -22.55
CA ASN A 249 10.44 -25.93 -21.82
C ASN A 249 9.10 -26.59 -22.23
N TRP A 250 8.07 -25.80 -22.50
CA TRP A 250 6.78 -26.29 -22.99
C TRP A 250 6.89 -26.94 -24.37
N ILE A 251 7.59 -26.27 -25.29
CA ILE A 251 7.86 -26.77 -26.64
C ILE A 251 8.76 -28.01 -26.59
N SER A 252 9.78 -28.02 -25.72
CA SER A 252 10.71 -29.16 -25.58
C SER A 252 10.02 -30.42 -25.04
N LYS A 253 9.00 -30.27 -24.18
CA LYS A 253 8.09 -31.34 -23.74
C LYS A 253 7.08 -31.80 -24.82
N LYS A 254 7.23 -31.34 -26.07
CA LYS A 254 6.37 -31.65 -27.24
C LYS A 254 4.91 -31.22 -27.10
N LYS A 255 4.59 -30.31 -26.18
CA LYS A 255 3.24 -29.71 -26.09
C LYS A 255 3.14 -28.57 -27.10
N ARG A 256 2.38 -28.78 -28.18
CA ARG A 256 2.20 -27.81 -29.29
C ARG A 256 0.88 -27.05 -29.22
N THR A 257 0.38 -26.84 -28.01
CA THR A 257 -0.85 -26.09 -27.76
C THR A 257 -0.53 -24.81 -27.00
N SER A 258 -1.29 -23.77 -27.29
CA SER A 258 -1.32 -22.51 -26.54
C SER A 258 -1.64 -22.84 -25.08
N PRO A 259 -0.79 -22.44 -24.14
CA PRO A 259 -1.09 -22.58 -22.72
C PRO A 259 -2.40 -21.87 -22.32
N MET A 260 -2.77 -20.79 -23.02
CA MET A 260 -3.95 -19.98 -22.73
C MET A 260 -5.23 -20.54 -23.36
N THR A 261 -5.18 -20.88 -24.64
CA THR A 261 -6.39 -21.22 -25.42
C THR A 261 -6.55 -22.72 -25.64
N ASN A 262 -5.54 -23.52 -25.28
CA ASN A 262 -5.42 -24.94 -25.61
C ASN A 262 -5.51 -25.26 -27.12
N LEU A 263 -5.51 -24.25 -27.99
CA LEU A 263 -5.48 -24.40 -29.44
C LEU A 263 -4.07 -24.74 -29.92
N VAL A 264 -3.97 -25.45 -31.04
CA VAL A 264 -2.67 -25.79 -31.62
C VAL A 264 -1.95 -24.51 -32.08
N LEU A 265 -0.69 -24.34 -31.66
CA LEU A 265 0.13 -23.22 -32.11
C LEU A 265 0.46 -23.41 -33.59
N SER A 266 0.07 -22.44 -34.41
CA SER A 266 0.31 -22.47 -35.87
C SER A 266 1.79 -22.28 -36.23
N SER A 267 2.56 -21.64 -35.34
CA SER A 267 4.00 -21.48 -35.47
C SER A 267 4.70 -21.63 -34.12
N VAL A 268 5.90 -22.22 -34.14
CA VAL A 268 6.79 -22.38 -32.98
C VAL A 268 7.80 -21.23 -32.90
N ILE A 269 7.76 -20.29 -33.86
CA ILE A 269 8.63 -19.13 -33.87
C ILE A 269 8.14 -18.16 -32.78
N LEU A 270 8.98 -17.97 -31.77
CA LEU A 270 8.75 -17.04 -30.68
C LEU A 270 9.25 -15.64 -31.09
N ILE A 271 8.39 -14.64 -31.01
CA ILE A 271 8.74 -13.25 -31.33
C ILE A 271 9.09 -12.52 -30.04
N PRO A 272 10.31 -11.96 -29.88
CA PRO A 272 10.66 -11.22 -28.67
C PRO A 272 9.75 -10.00 -28.45
N ASN A 273 9.14 -9.89 -27.26
CA ASN A 273 8.29 -8.75 -26.90
C ASN A 273 9.11 -7.65 -26.21
N ARG A 274 9.91 -6.93 -27.01
CA ARG A 274 10.78 -5.86 -26.49
C ARG A 274 10.00 -4.70 -25.89
N THR A 275 8.83 -4.37 -26.43
CA THR A 275 7.99 -3.27 -25.95
C THR A 275 7.48 -3.55 -24.54
N LEU A 276 6.97 -4.77 -24.29
CA LEU A 276 6.52 -5.16 -22.97
C LEU A 276 7.68 -5.24 -21.98
N LYS A 277 8.83 -5.79 -22.39
CA LYS A 277 10.05 -5.79 -21.57
C LYS A 277 10.45 -4.37 -21.16
N MET A 278 10.52 -3.44 -22.12
CA MET A 278 10.84 -2.04 -21.82
C MET A 278 9.80 -1.36 -20.95
N ALA A 279 8.51 -1.69 -21.12
CA ALA A 279 7.44 -1.15 -20.28
C ALA A 279 7.53 -1.67 -18.84
N ILE A 280 7.86 -2.95 -18.65
CA ILE A 280 8.09 -3.55 -17.35
C ILE A 280 9.37 -2.99 -16.73
N ASP A 281 10.48 -2.90 -17.45
CA ASP A 281 11.72 -2.30 -16.96
C ASP A 281 11.54 -0.81 -16.63
N ARG A 282 10.72 -0.11 -17.40
CA ARG A 282 10.32 1.28 -17.12
C ARG A 282 9.43 1.38 -15.91
N TRP A 283 8.42 0.51 -15.77
CA TRP A 283 7.55 0.47 -14.62
C TRP A 283 8.33 0.09 -13.36
N LEU A 284 9.23 -0.89 -13.44
CA LEU A 284 10.15 -1.30 -12.37
C LEU A 284 11.11 -0.17 -12.01
N SER A 285 11.71 0.52 -12.99
CA SER A 285 12.58 1.67 -12.70
C SER A 285 11.80 2.86 -12.14
N GLU A 286 10.60 3.15 -12.63
CA GLU A 286 9.72 4.19 -12.08
C GLU A 286 9.17 3.81 -10.70
N THR A 287 8.99 2.52 -10.40
CA THR A 287 8.54 2.04 -9.08
C THR A 287 9.67 1.90 -8.08
N HIS A 288 10.89 1.54 -8.52
CA HIS A 288 12.09 1.38 -7.68
C HIS A 288 12.92 2.67 -7.55
N GLN A 289 12.65 3.72 -8.33
CA GLN A 289 13.21 5.06 -8.13
C GLN A 289 12.33 5.99 -7.29
N LYS A 290 11.16 5.53 -6.85
CA LYS A 290 10.14 6.35 -6.20
C LYS A 290 9.78 5.82 -4.83
#